data_AF-A0A496SHJ9-F1
#
_entry.id   AF-A0A496SHJ9-F1
#
_cell.length_a   1.000
_cell.length_b   1.000
_cell.length_c   1.000
_cell.angle_alpha   90.00
_cell.angle_beta   90.00
_cell.angle_gamma   90.00
#
_symmetry.space_group_name_H-M   'P 1'
#
loop_
_entity.id
_entity.type
_entity.pdbx_description
1 polymer ?
#
loop_
_entity_poly.entity_id
_entity_poly.type
_entity_poly.pdbx_seq_one_letter_code
_entity_poly.pdbx_strand_id
1 'polypeptide(L)'
;MKVIVAETGGFCMGVKRAMDMILKATEENHGNNIICTYGPLIHNRQVLEMLSKKGVKVAETPEECAGKIVLVRAHGIPPDQRKKLKAVAKKLLDATCPRVARVQALIRRHARKGYLPVIVGDPEHAEVIGLMGYSEGKGIVINKVEDVEKLPEAEKVLVVAQTTQNEKTFNDIVSAIKQRYNNVEVYNTICGSTHQRQEEVKRMAEKVDAMVVVGGYHSGNTIRLAEIARQCGLPTFHVETEKELDVEKLASFDTIGVTAGASTPSWMIRRVVDVLESITHKDSAFYHHILFKSLRMMLNVNVIVSCGAGILSYVAASIAGGSRTFSLAMMSALYVFAMHTVNRYTDKASLRFREPEQVAFYEKWYIPLCVASGAAILLSLFLAYQNGKLAFFLMLLITALGLLYNVPIIRSDKNVLKHINKLKDIPGSKTLFVAGAWGAVTSIIPDLAQNTVSII
;
A
#
# COMPACT_ATOMS: atom_id res chain seq x y z
N MET A 1 16.93 -15.78 16.87
CA MET A 1 16.27 -14.53 17.28
C MET A 1 14.91 -14.53 16.67
N LYS A 2 13.91 -14.44 17.53
CA LYS A 2 12.52 -14.32 17.14
C LYS A 2 12.22 -12.84 16.95
N VAL A 3 11.63 -12.47 15.82
CA VAL A 3 11.23 -11.08 15.55
C VAL A 3 9.70 -11.00 15.51
N ILE A 4 9.13 -10.12 16.33
CA ILE A 4 7.68 -9.87 16.37
C ILE A 4 7.42 -8.49 15.80
N VAL A 5 6.73 -8.40 14.67
CA VAL A 5 6.41 -7.12 14.03
C VAL A 5 5.03 -6.66 14.47
N ALA A 6 4.92 -5.40 14.89
CA ALA A 6 3.66 -4.77 15.26
C ALA A 6 2.73 -4.67 14.04
N GLU A 7 1.51 -5.16 14.16
CA GLU A 7 0.49 -5.16 13.12
C GLU A 7 0.11 -3.74 12.69
N THR A 8 0.08 -2.81 13.64
CA THR A 8 -0.22 -1.39 13.38
C THR A 8 1.02 -0.57 12.98
N GLY A 9 2.18 -1.21 12.91
CA GLY A 9 3.45 -0.60 12.52
C GLY A 9 3.42 -0.07 11.09
N GLY A 10 3.88 1.18 10.90
CA GLY A 10 4.00 1.81 9.59
C GLY A 10 2.76 2.62 9.18
N PHE A 11 2.60 2.81 7.87
CA PHE A 11 1.58 3.70 7.30
C PHE A 11 0.17 3.48 7.84
N CYS A 12 -0.46 4.55 8.32
CA CYS A 12 -1.91 4.54 8.57
C CYS A 12 -2.69 4.47 7.25
N MET A 13 -3.97 4.12 7.31
CA MET A 13 -4.83 4.01 6.13
C MET A 13 -4.79 5.28 5.25
N GLY A 14 -4.85 6.47 5.85
CA GLY A 14 -4.82 7.74 5.12
C GLY A 14 -3.51 7.96 4.36
N VAL A 15 -2.38 7.67 5.00
CA VAL A 15 -1.06 7.75 4.37
C VAL A 15 -0.89 6.70 3.29
N LYS A 16 -1.28 5.44 3.55
CA LYS A 16 -1.24 4.35 2.59
C LYS A 16 -2.06 4.68 1.34
N ARG A 17 -3.28 5.20 1.51
CA ARG A 17 -4.13 5.67 0.42
C ARG A 17 -3.43 6.77 -0.41
N ALA A 18 -2.82 7.75 0.25
CA ALA A 18 -2.14 8.82 -0.45
C ALA A 18 -0.93 8.33 -1.24
N MET A 19 -0.13 7.43 -0.65
CA MET A 19 0.96 6.75 -1.33
C MET A 19 0.48 5.95 -2.53
N ASP A 20 -0.48 5.04 -2.36
CA ASP A 20 -1.03 4.22 -3.45
C ASP A 20 -1.54 5.08 -4.62
N MET A 21 -2.15 6.24 -4.32
CA MET A 21 -2.61 7.20 -5.32
C MET A 21 -1.47 7.87 -6.10
N ILE A 22 -0.38 8.33 -5.45
CA ILE A 22 0.76 8.89 -6.21
C ILE A 22 1.39 7.83 -7.06
N LEU A 23 1.61 6.65 -6.49
CA LEU A 23 2.33 5.57 -7.13
C LEU A 23 1.62 5.15 -8.41
N LYS A 24 0.30 4.92 -8.30
CA LYS A 24 -0.57 4.68 -9.45
C LYS A 24 -0.52 5.82 -10.46
N ALA A 25 -0.57 7.08 -10.02
CA ALA A 25 -0.48 8.22 -10.93
C ALA A 25 0.87 8.29 -11.65
N THR A 26 1.98 7.94 -10.99
CA THR A 26 3.31 7.85 -11.58
C THR A 26 3.43 6.68 -12.56
N GLU A 27 2.77 5.55 -12.28
CA GLU A 27 2.75 4.37 -13.15
C GLU A 27 1.93 4.59 -14.43
N GLU A 28 0.74 5.19 -14.31
CA GLU A 28 -0.13 5.53 -15.44
C GLU A 28 0.46 6.66 -16.29
N ASN A 29 1.34 7.46 -15.71
CA ASN A 29 2.02 8.54 -16.38
C ASN A 29 3.28 8.00 -17.07
N HIS A 30 3.13 7.58 -18.34
CA HIS A 30 4.21 7.10 -19.22
C HIS A 30 5.29 8.17 -19.57
N GLY A 31 5.67 9.03 -18.63
CA GLY A 31 6.65 10.12 -18.82
C GLY A 31 6.08 11.40 -19.44
N ASN A 32 4.80 11.43 -19.79
CA ASN A 32 4.21 12.53 -20.58
C ASN A 32 3.76 13.75 -19.76
N ASN A 33 3.69 13.67 -18.42
CA ASN A 33 3.25 14.77 -17.56
C ASN A 33 4.16 14.93 -16.35
N ILE A 34 4.25 16.16 -15.83
CA ILE A 34 4.89 16.40 -14.54
C ILE A 34 3.85 16.11 -13.44
N ILE A 35 4.24 15.35 -12.42
CA ILE A 35 3.41 15.08 -11.23
C ILE A 35 3.95 15.92 -10.08
N CYS A 36 3.08 16.54 -9.31
CA CYS A 36 3.44 17.13 -8.03
C CYS A 36 2.46 16.78 -6.91
N THR A 37 2.94 16.88 -5.67
CA THR A 37 2.10 16.90 -4.48
C THR A 37 1.98 18.33 -4.00
N TYR A 38 0.80 18.74 -3.55
CA TYR A 38 0.62 20.05 -2.94
C TYR A 38 0.96 19.97 -1.44
N GLY A 39 2.14 20.49 -1.11
CA GLY A 39 2.88 20.22 0.12
C GLY A 39 3.57 18.86 0.13
N PRO A 40 4.45 18.60 1.13
CA PRO A 40 5.06 17.30 1.31
C PRO A 40 3.96 16.26 1.58
N LEU A 41 4.04 15.13 0.87
CA LEU A 41 3.04 14.06 0.97
C LEU A 41 2.97 13.48 2.40
N ILE A 42 4.16 13.24 2.97
CA ILE A 42 4.40 12.80 4.32
C ILE A 42 5.71 13.40 4.84
N HIS A 43 5.87 13.41 6.16
CA HIS A 43 7.12 13.82 6.82
C HIS A 43 8.04 12.60 6.99
N ASN A 44 8.51 12.06 5.86
CA ASN A 44 9.55 11.02 5.83
C ASN A 44 10.51 11.32 4.67
N ARG A 45 11.74 11.70 5.00
CA ARG A 45 12.77 12.10 4.05
C ARG A 45 13.05 11.04 2.99
N GLN A 46 13.18 9.78 3.38
CA GLN A 46 13.50 8.68 2.45
C GLN A 46 12.37 8.44 1.43
N VAL A 47 11.12 8.59 1.87
CA VAL A 47 9.96 8.49 0.97
C VAL A 47 9.91 9.70 0.02
N LEU A 48 10.17 10.91 0.50
CA LEU A 48 10.22 12.10 -0.35
C LEU A 48 11.35 12.01 -1.38
N GLU A 49 12.53 11.53 -1.00
CA GLU A 49 13.65 11.25 -1.92
C GLU A 49 13.27 10.21 -2.97
N MET A 50 12.58 9.13 -2.57
CA MET A 50 12.10 8.08 -3.48
C MET A 50 11.08 8.62 -4.49
N LEU A 51 10.16 9.47 -4.06
CA LEU A 51 9.18 10.14 -4.93
C LEU A 51 9.85 11.13 -5.89
N SER A 52 10.81 11.91 -5.40
CA SER A 52 11.60 12.85 -6.21
C SER A 52 12.38 12.14 -7.33
N LYS A 53 13.04 11.02 -7.01
CA LYS A 53 13.72 10.15 -8.01
C LYS A 53 12.78 9.60 -9.10
N LYS A 54 11.47 9.70 -8.90
CA LYS A 54 10.44 9.25 -9.85
C LYS A 54 9.66 10.40 -10.48
N GLY A 55 10.21 11.62 -10.38
CA GLY A 55 9.68 12.80 -11.04
C GLY A 55 8.49 13.42 -10.32
N VAL A 56 8.19 13.02 -9.09
CA VAL A 56 7.18 13.67 -8.25
C VAL A 56 7.82 14.84 -7.52
N LYS A 57 7.41 16.06 -7.85
CA LYS A 57 7.88 17.28 -7.18
C LYS A 57 6.95 17.67 -6.03
N VAL A 58 7.47 18.34 -5.02
CA VAL A 58 6.63 19.03 -4.02
C VAL A 58 6.36 20.44 -4.55
N ALA A 59 5.11 20.88 -4.48
CA ALA A 59 4.69 22.23 -4.81
C ALA A 59 4.11 22.91 -3.56
N GLU A 60 4.47 24.16 -3.31
CA GLU A 60 4.00 24.93 -2.15
C GLU A 60 2.85 25.88 -2.54
N THR A 61 2.82 26.28 -3.81
CA THR A 61 1.85 27.23 -4.35
C THR A 61 0.99 26.60 -5.46
N PRO A 62 -0.28 27.03 -5.62
CA PRO A 62 -1.09 26.59 -6.75
C PRO A 62 -0.47 26.88 -8.11
N GLU A 63 0.28 27.98 -8.24
CA GLU A 63 0.94 28.42 -9.46
C GLU A 63 1.99 27.42 -9.92
N GLU A 64 2.77 26.87 -8.98
CA GLU A 64 3.71 25.77 -9.25
C GLU A 64 3.02 24.50 -9.75
N CYS A 65 1.71 24.37 -9.58
CA CYS A 65 0.93 23.20 -10.00
C CYS A 65 0.36 23.32 -11.43
N ALA A 66 0.58 24.45 -12.12
CA ALA A 66 0.02 24.72 -13.44
C ALA A 66 0.41 23.65 -14.49
N GLY A 67 -0.59 23.09 -15.17
CA GLY A 67 -0.42 22.06 -16.21
C GLY A 67 0.01 20.68 -15.70
N LYS A 68 0.13 20.49 -14.38
CA LYS A 68 0.62 19.24 -13.77
C LYS A 68 -0.53 18.33 -13.31
N ILE A 69 -0.20 17.05 -13.08
CA ILE A 69 -1.05 16.17 -12.27
C ILE A 69 -0.71 16.47 -10.82
N VAL A 70 -1.71 16.91 -10.06
CA VAL A 70 -1.52 17.40 -8.68
C VAL A 70 -2.21 16.45 -7.72
N LEU A 71 -1.49 16.01 -6.70
CA LEU A 71 -2.06 15.22 -5.61
C LEU A 71 -2.18 16.06 -4.33
N VAL A 72 -3.41 16.19 -3.82
CA VAL A 72 -3.70 16.76 -2.50
C VAL A 72 -3.38 15.72 -1.44
N ARG A 73 -2.56 16.07 -0.46
CA ARG A 73 -2.12 15.17 0.63
C ARG A 73 -3.24 14.76 1.60
N ALA A 74 -2.97 13.79 2.46
CA ALA A 74 -3.95 13.18 3.38
C ALA A 74 -4.60 14.18 4.36
N HIS A 75 -3.90 15.26 4.72
CA HIS A 75 -4.39 16.33 5.59
C HIS A 75 -5.48 17.20 4.95
N GLY A 76 -5.69 17.08 3.63
CA GLY A 76 -6.61 17.92 2.87
C GLY A 76 -6.12 19.34 2.69
N ILE A 77 -6.97 20.18 2.10
CA ILE A 77 -6.72 21.60 1.81
C ILE A 77 -8.02 22.41 1.94
N PRO A 78 -7.92 23.72 2.16
CA PRO A 78 -9.04 24.64 2.11
C PRO A 78 -9.82 24.62 0.77
N PRO A 79 -11.14 24.94 0.76
CA PRO A 79 -11.95 24.98 -0.45
C PRO A 79 -11.49 25.97 -1.52
N ASP A 80 -10.96 27.13 -1.11
CA ASP A 80 -10.41 28.17 -1.99
C ASP A 80 -9.13 27.68 -2.69
N GLN A 81 -8.20 27.08 -1.94
CA GLN A 81 -7.00 26.45 -2.51
C GLN A 81 -7.35 25.32 -3.47
N ARG A 82 -8.35 24.52 -3.12
CA ARG A 82 -8.88 23.48 -4.01
C ARG A 82 -9.45 24.07 -5.31
N LYS A 83 -10.14 25.22 -5.24
CA LYS A 83 -10.67 25.92 -6.43
C LYS A 83 -9.52 26.42 -7.31
N LYS A 84 -8.49 27.03 -6.71
CA LYS A 84 -7.28 27.49 -7.42
C LYS A 84 -6.58 26.33 -8.12
N LEU A 85 -6.31 25.23 -7.41
CA LEU A 85 -5.70 24.04 -7.99
C LEU A 85 -6.51 23.45 -9.14
N LYS A 86 -7.85 23.38 -9.03
CA LYS A 86 -8.70 22.92 -10.13
C LYS A 86 -8.62 23.79 -11.38
N ALA A 87 -8.33 25.08 -11.23
CA ALA A 87 -8.23 26.01 -12.35
C ALA A 87 -6.90 25.89 -13.12
N VAL A 88 -5.81 25.57 -12.42
CA VAL A 88 -4.46 25.53 -13.01
C VAL A 88 -3.94 24.11 -13.29
N ALA A 89 -4.38 23.10 -12.52
CA ALA A 89 -3.90 21.73 -12.66
C ALA A 89 -4.49 21.05 -13.90
N LYS A 90 -3.68 20.22 -14.57
CA LYS A 90 -4.17 19.34 -15.64
C LYS A 90 -5.11 18.26 -15.10
N LYS A 91 -4.80 17.72 -13.92
CA LYS A 91 -5.62 16.72 -13.21
C LYS A 91 -5.40 16.87 -11.72
N LEU A 92 -6.47 16.96 -10.94
CA LEU A 92 -6.42 17.02 -9.47
C LEU A 92 -6.82 15.66 -8.88
N LEU A 93 -5.90 15.03 -8.17
CA LEU A 93 -6.10 13.81 -7.39
C LEU A 93 -6.25 14.16 -5.91
N ASP A 94 -7.34 13.71 -5.29
CA ASP A 94 -7.60 14.04 -3.89
C ASP A 94 -7.29 12.87 -2.95
N ALA A 95 -6.13 12.93 -2.30
CA ALA A 95 -5.73 11.96 -1.32
C ALA A 95 -6.16 12.27 0.12
N THR A 96 -7.01 13.29 0.35
CA THR A 96 -7.55 13.64 1.68
C THR A 96 -8.07 12.38 2.39
N CYS A 97 -7.63 12.17 3.63
CA CYS A 97 -8.04 11.03 4.43
C CYS A 97 -9.57 11.07 4.62
N PRO A 98 -10.31 9.96 4.42
CA PRO A 98 -11.76 9.93 4.64
C PRO A 98 -12.20 10.42 6.03
N ARG A 99 -11.35 10.23 7.05
CA ARG A 99 -11.61 10.76 8.40
C ARG A 99 -11.55 12.29 8.43
N VAL A 100 -10.53 12.89 7.82
CA VAL A 100 -10.40 14.35 7.67
C VAL A 100 -11.54 14.92 6.84
N ALA A 101 -11.89 14.28 5.71
CA ALA A 101 -13.02 14.69 4.88
C ALA A 101 -14.36 14.68 5.66
N ARG A 102 -14.53 13.75 6.61
CA ARG A 102 -15.69 13.73 7.51
C ARG A 102 -15.71 14.96 8.43
N VAL A 103 -14.57 15.37 8.99
CA VAL A 103 -14.47 16.58 9.83
C VAL A 103 -14.79 17.82 9.00
N GLN A 104 -14.24 17.93 7.79
CA GLN A 104 -14.56 19.02 6.85
C GLN A 104 -16.07 19.11 6.56
N ALA A 105 -16.73 17.97 6.35
CA ALA A 105 -18.17 17.92 6.12
C ALA A 105 -18.99 18.32 7.36
N LEU A 106 -18.57 17.90 8.56
CA LEU A 106 -19.19 18.31 9.82
C LEU A 106 -19.09 19.82 10.02
N ILE A 107 -17.89 20.39 9.90
CA ILE A 107 -17.66 21.84 10.03
C ILE A 107 -18.54 22.59 9.03
N ARG A 108 -18.50 22.24 7.75
CA ARG A 108 -19.30 22.89 6.70
C ARG A 108 -20.80 22.83 6.99
N ARG A 109 -21.30 21.68 7.42
CA ARG A 109 -22.73 21.48 7.69
C ARG A 109 -23.20 22.36 8.85
N HIS A 110 -22.45 22.42 9.95
CA HIS A 110 -22.87 23.18 11.13
C HIS A 110 -22.62 24.69 10.98
N ALA A 111 -21.54 25.09 10.31
CA ALA A 111 -21.29 26.50 9.97
C ALA A 111 -22.47 27.10 9.19
N ARG A 112 -23.02 26.35 8.23
CA ARG A 112 -24.21 26.72 7.45
C ARG A 112 -25.50 26.77 8.27
N LYS A 113 -25.56 26.07 9.40
CA LYS A 113 -26.68 26.11 10.35
C LYS A 113 -26.51 27.21 11.41
N GLY A 114 -25.46 28.05 11.29
CA GLY A 114 -25.20 29.15 12.21
C GLY A 114 -24.40 28.78 13.46
N TYR A 115 -23.80 27.59 13.53
CA TYR A 115 -22.90 27.23 14.63
C TYR A 115 -21.56 27.94 14.47
N LEU A 116 -20.96 28.35 15.58
CA LEU A 116 -19.54 28.72 15.69
C LEU A 116 -18.69 27.45 15.74
N PRO A 117 -17.87 27.13 14.71
CA PRO A 117 -17.00 25.97 14.75
C PRO A 117 -15.73 26.26 15.57
N VAL A 118 -15.54 25.54 16.65
CA VAL A 118 -14.32 25.52 17.46
C VAL A 118 -13.55 24.25 17.13
N ILE A 119 -12.34 24.41 16.59
CA ILE A 119 -11.45 23.32 16.21
C ILE A 119 -10.36 23.21 17.25
N VAL A 120 -10.34 22.10 17.99
CA VAL A 120 -9.29 21.81 18.97
C VAL A 120 -8.10 21.18 18.26
N GLY A 121 -6.99 21.91 18.17
CA GLY A 121 -5.79 21.44 17.48
C GLY A 121 -4.74 22.53 17.32
N ASP A 122 -3.69 22.20 16.58
CA ASP A 122 -2.58 23.10 16.30
C ASP A 122 -2.91 24.04 15.11
N PRO A 123 -2.98 25.36 15.30
CA PRO A 123 -3.32 26.31 14.23
C PRO A 123 -2.34 26.32 13.06
N GLU A 124 -1.08 25.90 13.27
CA GLU A 124 -0.07 25.83 12.22
C GLU A 124 -0.12 24.51 11.44
N HIS A 125 -0.86 23.52 11.94
CA HIS A 125 -0.91 22.20 11.33
C HIS A 125 -1.74 22.20 10.05
N ALA A 126 -1.19 21.59 8.99
CA ALA A 126 -1.80 21.52 7.66
C ALA A 126 -3.27 21.04 7.65
N GLU A 127 -3.59 20.06 8.51
CA GLU A 127 -4.96 19.57 8.66
C GLU A 127 -5.89 20.66 9.18
N VAL A 128 -5.50 21.36 10.24
CA VAL A 128 -6.31 22.40 10.89
C VAL A 128 -6.54 23.58 9.95
N ILE A 129 -5.51 24.02 9.23
CA ILE A 129 -5.64 25.01 8.15
C ILE A 129 -6.68 24.54 7.12
N GLY A 130 -6.59 23.27 6.71
CA GLY A 130 -7.56 22.65 5.82
C GLY A 130 -8.99 22.63 6.36
N LEU A 131 -9.17 22.32 7.65
CA LEU A 131 -10.47 22.29 8.33
C LEU A 131 -11.09 23.69 8.46
N MET A 132 -10.28 24.69 8.83
CA MET A 132 -10.70 26.09 8.98
C MET A 132 -11.34 26.64 7.71
N GLY A 133 -10.84 26.26 6.54
CA GLY A 133 -11.43 26.68 5.25
C GLY A 133 -12.88 26.23 5.03
N TYR A 134 -13.38 25.24 5.78
CA TYR A 134 -14.77 24.75 5.68
C TYR A 134 -15.72 25.43 6.67
N SER A 135 -15.24 26.37 7.47
CA SER A 135 -16.00 27.04 8.55
C SER A 135 -16.87 28.22 8.10
N GLU A 136 -16.99 28.47 6.79
CA GLU A 136 -17.67 29.66 6.23
C GLU A 136 -17.12 30.99 6.83
N GLY A 137 -15.81 31.00 7.17
CA GLY A 137 -15.10 32.17 7.72
C GLY A 137 -15.33 32.43 9.22
N LYS A 138 -16.06 31.55 9.91
CA LYS A 138 -16.43 31.74 11.33
C LYS A 138 -15.62 30.90 12.31
N GLY A 139 -14.79 29.97 11.82
CA GLY A 139 -14.09 29.01 12.67
C GLY A 139 -13.07 29.66 13.59
N ILE A 140 -12.82 29.04 14.75
CA ILE A 140 -11.75 29.42 15.68
C ILE A 140 -10.96 28.16 16.05
N VAL A 141 -9.64 28.29 16.15
CA VAL A 141 -8.76 27.22 16.60
C VAL A 141 -8.30 27.52 18.02
N ILE A 142 -8.34 26.51 18.89
CA ILE A 142 -7.81 26.57 20.25
C ILE A 142 -6.99 25.32 20.55
N ASN A 143 -5.97 25.43 21.41
CA ASN A 143 -5.15 24.28 21.78
C ASN A 143 -5.05 24.04 23.30
N LYS A 144 -5.53 24.98 24.11
CA LYS A 144 -5.53 24.88 25.58
C LYS A 144 -6.85 25.32 26.19
N VAL A 145 -7.05 24.97 27.46
CA VAL A 145 -8.28 25.28 28.22
C VAL A 145 -8.44 26.78 28.40
N GLU A 146 -7.34 27.52 28.62
CA GLU A 146 -7.35 28.97 28.83
C GLU A 146 -7.83 29.75 27.59
N ASP A 147 -7.75 29.16 26.40
CA ASP A 147 -8.23 29.81 25.18
C ASP A 147 -9.76 29.84 25.10
N VAL A 148 -10.46 29.02 25.90
CA VAL A 148 -11.93 29.02 25.98
C VAL A 148 -12.47 30.36 26.50
N GLU A 149 -11.71 31.04 27.36
CA GLU A 149 -12.07 32.37 27.88
C GLU A 149 -12.06 33.45 26.79
N LYS A 150 -11.26 33.26 25.73
CA LYS A 150 -11.11 34.21 24.63
C LYS A 150 -12.13 34.01 23.50
N LEU A 151 -12.93 32.94 23.57
CA LEU A 151 -13.94 32.65 22.56
C LEU A 151 -15.07 33.71 22.60
N PRO A 152 -15.60 34.14 21.45
CA PRO A 152 -16.69 35.10 21.39
C PRO A 152 -18.02 34.50 21.87
N GLU A 153 -18.96 35.35 22.25
CA GLU A 153 -20.32 34.90 22.54
C GLU A 153 -20.97 34.27 21.29
N ALA A 154 -21.68 33.16 21.50
CA ALA A 154 -22.33 32.42 20.43
C ALA A 154 -23.52 31.63 20.98
N GLU A 155 -24.62 31.62 20.23
CA GLU A 155 -25.81 30.86 20.62
C GLU A 155 -25.60 29.35 20.43
N LYS A 156 -24.82 28.94 19.41
CA LYS A 156 -24.59 27.54 19.02
C LYS A 156 -23.11 27.31 18.73
N VAL A 157 -22.50 26.32 19.37
CA VAL A 157 -21.09 25.98 19.23
C VAL A 157 -20.93 24.55 18.73
N LEU A 158 -20.13 24.35 17.68
CA LEU A 158 -19.67 23.04 17.24
C LEU A 158 -18.24 22.85 17.72
N VAL A 159 -17.94 21.77 18.44
CA VAL A 159 -16.57 21.40 18.82
C VAL A 159 -16.14 20.15 18.07
N VAL A 160 -15.02 20.26 17.35
CA VAL A 160 -14.34 19.15 16.67
C VAL A 160 -12.86 19.15 17.02
N ALA A 161 -12.17 18.04 16.78
CA ALA A 161 -10.74 17.89 17.03
C ALA A 161 -9.95 17.67 15.72
N GLN A 162 -8.70 18.14 15.69
CA GLN A 162 -7.68 17.60 14.80
C GLN A 162 -7.57 16.09 15.00
N THR A 163 -7.42 15.32 13.93
CA THR A 163 -7.45 13.84 14.01
C THR A 163 -6.30 13.25 14.83
N THR A 164 -5.22 14.00 15.05
CA THR A 164 -4.07 13.62 15.86
C THR A 164 -4.03 14.29 17.24
N GLN A 165 -5.12 14.95 17.66
CA GLN A 165 -5.18 15.67 18.94
C GLN A 165 -5.12 14.73 20.14
N ASN A 166 -4.57 15.22 21.26
CA ASN A 166 -4.58 14.49 22.53
C ASN A 166 -6.01 14.43 23.11
N GLU A 167 -6.46 13.22 23.45
CA GLU A 167 -7.83 12.99 23.93
C GLU A 167 -8.11 13.61 25.30
N LYS A 168 -7.13 13.62 26.22
CA LYS A 168 -7.28 14.28 27.52
C LYS A 168 -7.45 15.78 27.33
N THR A 169 -6.56 16.43 26.58
CA THR A 169 -6.63 17.86 26.29
C THR A 169 -7.95 18.23 25.61
N PHE A 170 -8.43 17.41 24.66
CA PHE A 170 -9.72 17.62 24.03
C PHE A 170 -10.88 17.57 25.02
N ASN A 171 -10.90 16.57 25.92
CA ASN A 171 -11.96 16.43 26.91
C ASN A 171 -11.96 17.57 27.95
N ASP A 172 -10.77 18.04 28.36
CA ASP A 172 -10.63 19.17 29.28
C ASP A 172 -11.20 20.46 28.65
N ILE A 173 -10.85 20.72 27.39
CA ILE A 173 -11.38 21.87 26.62
C ILE A 173 -12.89 21.75 26.40
N VAL A 174 -13.39 20.57 26.01
CA VAL A 174 -14.83 20.35 25.82
C VAL A 174 -15.60 20.62 27.11
N SER A 175 -15.05 20.22 28.26
CA SER A 175 -15.69 20.45 29.57
C SER A 175 -15.79 21.94 29.87
N ALA A 176 -14.73 22.72 29.63
CA ALA A 176 -14.75 24.16 29.79
C ALA A 176 -15.73 24.86 28.82
N ILE A 177 -15.80 24.42 27.56
CA ILE A 177 -16.76 24.97 26.57
C ILE A 177 -18.20 24.70 27.01
N LYS A 178 -18.52 23.50 27.50
CA LYS A 178 -19.86 23.15 27.98
C LYS A 178 -20.30 23.93 29.22
N GLN A 179 -19.36 24.44 30.01
CA GLN A 179 -19.68 25.33 31.14
C GLN A 179 -20.00 26.75 30.67
N ARG A 180 -19.40 27.20 29.56
CA ARG A 180 -19.59 28.55 29.01
C ARG A 180 -20.82 28.68 28.10
N TYR A 181 -21.11 27.67 27.29
CA TYR A 181 -22.15 27.74 26.26
C TYR A 181 -23.27 26.74 26.52
N ASN A 182 -24.52 27.15 26.31
CA ASN A 182 -25.70 26.32 26.54
C ASN A 182 -25.97 25.30 25.42
N ASN A 183 -25.66 25.64 24.17
CA ASN A 183 -25.92 24.77 23.02
C ASN A 183 -24.60 24.38 22.34
N VAL A 184 -24.04 23.25 22.77
CA VAL A 184 -22.74 22.73 22.31
C VAL A 184 -22.93 21.36 21.67
N GLU A 185 -22.65 21.25 20.38
CA GLU A 185 -22.52 19.98 19.69
C GLU A 185 -21.06 19.56 19.64
N VAL A 186 -20.75 18.39 20.19
CA VAL A 186 -19.38 17.88 20.25
C VAL A 186 -19.25 16.63 19.39
N TYR A 187 -18.28 16.64 18.49
CA TYR A 187 -17.87 15.45 17.75
C TYR A 187 -16.40 15.16 18.05
N ASN A 188 -16.12 14.09 18.79
CA ASN A 188 -14.76 13.59 18.95
C ASN A 188 -14.29 13.01 17.61
N THR A 189 -13.51 13.79 16.86
CA THR A 189 -12.97 13.45 15.55
C THR A 189 -11.53 12.93 15.60
N ILE A 190 -11.01 12.66 16.80
CA ILE A 190 -9.68 12.08 17.00
C ILE A 190 -9.64 10.67 16.38
N CYS A 191 -8.57 10.38 15.64
CA CYS A 191 -8.34 9.10 15.02
C CYS A 191 -7.58 8.17 15.99
N GLY A 192 -8.18 7.03 16.32
CA GLY A 192 -7.55 6.03 17.21
C GLY A 192 -6.28 5.38 16.67
N SER A 193 -5.80 5.70 15.46
CA SER A 193 -4.63 5.01 14.88
C SER A 193 -3.33 5.25 15.65
N THR A 194 -3.18 6.41 16.29
CA THR A 194 -2.01 6.68 17.14
C THR A 194 -2.13 5.92 18.46
N HIS A 195 -3.32 5.96 19.09
CA HIS A 195 -3.59 5.21 20.32
C HIS A 195 -3.41 3.70 20.13
N GLN A 196 -3.95 3.12 19.06
CA GLN A 196 -3.82 1.70 18.74
C GLN A 196 -2.35 1.26 18.62
N ARG A 197 -1.49 2.08 18.00
CA ARG A 197 -0.04 1.81 17.91
C ARG A 197 0.64 1.85 19.28
N GLN A 198 0.30 2.85 20.09
CA GLN A 198 0.86 3.00 21.42
C GLN A 198 0.46 1.83 22.32
N GLU A 199 -0.81 1.44 22.30
CA GLU A 199 -1.31 0.27 23.04
C GLU A 199 -0.71 -1.04 22.54
N GLU A 200 -0.49 -1.19 21.24
CA GLU A 200 0.19 -2.36 20.70
C GLU A 200 1.64 -2.43 21.18
N VAL A 201 2.36 -1.31 21.23
CA VAL A 201 3.72 -1.27 21.80
C VAL A 201 3.73 -1.73 23.25
N LYS A 202 2.78 -1.28 24.08
CA LYS A 202 2.66 -1.73 25.48
C LYS A 202 2.40 -3.23 25.57
N ARG A 203 1.43 -3.76 24.81
CA ARG A 203 1.14 -5.20 24.78
C ARG A 203 2.29 -6.04 24.23
N MET A 204 3.05 -5.49 23.29
CA MET A 204 4.23 -6.13 22.73
C MET A 204 5.37 -6.15 23.74
N ALA A 205 5.49 -5.11 24.57
CA ALA A 205 6.54 -5.02 25.56
C ALA A 205 6.50 -6.16 26.59
N GLU A 206 5.33 -6.76 26.83
CA GLU A 206 5.16 -7.92 27.71
C GLU A 206 5.69 -9.24 27.09
N LYS A 207 6.07 -9.24 25.81
CA LYS A 207 6.36 -10.46 25.02
C LYS A 207 7.74 -10.49 24.39
N VAL A 208 8.55 -9.45 24.59
CA VAL A 208 9.83 -9.24 23.92
C VAL A 208 10.88 -8.73 24.90
N ASP A 209 12.15 -9.01 24.62
CA ASP A 209 13.27 -8.63 25.48
C ASP A 209 13.83 -7.24 25.11
N ALA A 210 13.59 -6.81 23.88
CA ALA A 210 13.96 -5.48 23.38
C ALA A 210 12.98 -5.01 22.29
N MET A 211 12.93 -3.68 22.10
CA MET A 211 12.10 -3.03 21.08
C MET A 211 12.97 -2.27 20.07
N VAL A 212 12.68 -2.45 18.78
CA VAL A 212 13.19 -1.62 17.69
C VAL A 212 12.05 -0.77 17.15
N VAL A 213 12.22 0.54 17.12
CA VAL A 213 11.24 1.52 16.64
C VAL A 213 11.77 2.18 15.37
N VAL A 214 11.13 1.90 14.24
CA VAL A 214 11.58 2.36 12.92
C VAL A 214 10.87 3.64 12.49
N GLY A 215 11.64 4.70 12.25
CA GLY A 215 11.15 5.92 11.63
C GLY A 215 11.95 7.17 11.97
N GLY A 216 11.55 8.28 11.36
CA GLY A 216 12.27 9.56 11.46
C GLY A 216 12.50 10.04 12.89
N TYR A 217 13.69 10.54 13.22
CA TYR A 217 14.00 11.15 14.51
C TYR A 217 13.24 12.46 14.79
N HIS A 218 12.69 13.06 13.74
CA HIS A 218 11.86 14.27 13.78
C HIS A 218 10.35 13.96 13.84
N SER A 219 9.97 12.68 13.80
CA SER A 219 8.56 12.29 13.83
C SER A 219 8.09 12.14 15.26
N GLY A 220 7.31 13.11 15.76
CA GLY A 220 6.74 13.07 17.12
C GLY A 220 5.99 11.76 17.44
N ASN A 221 5.28 11.19 16.46
CA ASN A 221 4.63 9.88 16.64
C ASN A 221 5.65 8.75 16.84
N THR A 222 6.75 8.72 16.07
CA THR A 222 7.78 7.68 16.20
C THR A 222 8.54 7.84 17.52
N ILE A 223 8.93 9.06 17.88
CA ILE A 223 9.57 9.37 19.16
C ILE A 223 8.70 8.88 20.31
N ARG A 224 7.40 9.16 20.26
CA ARG A 224 6.45 8.74 21.28
C ARG A 224 6.36 7.22 21.43
N LEU A 225 6.42 6.46 20.33
CA LEU A 225 6.46 4.99 20.39
C LEU A 225 7.75 4.49 21.07
N ALA A 226 8.90 5.12 20.78
CA ALA A 226 10.16 4.80 21.44
C ALA A 226 10.14 5.15 22.92
N GLU A 227 9.57 6.29 23.31
CA GLU A 227 9.37 6.65 24.72
C GLU A 227 8.51 5.64 25.46
N ILE A 228 7.39 5.21 24.87
CA ILE A 228 6.48 4.24 25.50
C ILE A 228 7.19 2.90 25.70
N ALA A 229 7.95 2.43 24.70
CA ALA A 229 8.75 1.21 24.85
C ALA A 229 9.77 1.31 26.00
N ARG A 230 10.46 2.47 26.14
CA ARG A 230 11.36 2.72 27.26
C ARG A 230 10.63 2.79 28.60
N GLN A 231 9.45 3.41 28.64
CA GLN A 231 8.60 3.49 29.84
C GLN A 231 8.10 2.12 30.31
N CYS A 232 7.93 1.17 29.38
CA CYS A 232 7.67 -0.23 29.69
C CYS A 232 8.91 -0.98 30.22
N GLY A 233 10.06 -0.32 30.37
CA GLY A 233 11.28 -0.92 30.93
C GLY A 233 12.15 -1.67 29.92
N LEU A 234 11.85 -1.60 28.62
CA LEU A 234 12.60 -2.33 27.60
C LEU A 234 13.78 -1.55 27.02
N PRO A 235 14.93 -2.23 26.78
CA PRO A 235 15.95 -1.75 25.86
C PRO A 235 15.30 -1.37 24.53
N THR A 236 15.43 -0.10 24.14
CA THR A 236 14.73 0.46 22.98
C THR A 236 15.69 1.11 21.99
N PHE A 237 15.69 0.61 20.76
CA PHE A 237 16.51 1.05 19.64
C PHE A 237 15.63 1.82 18.65
N HIS A 238 15.75 3.14 18.62
CA HIS A 238 15.08 3.98 17.63
C HIS A 238 16.04 4.17 16.45
N VAL A 239 15.64 3.72 15.26
CA VAL A 239 16.46 3.78 14.04
C VAL A 239 15.69 4.35 12.85
N GLU A 240 16.37 5.07 11.96
CA GLU A 240 15.81 5.46 10.65
C GLU A 240 16.05 4.42 9.56
N THR A 241 17.13 3.64 9.66
CA THR A 241 17.51 2.61 8.68
C THR A 241 18.05 1.35 9.35
N GLU A 242 18.08 0.25 8.60
CA GLU A 242 18.72 -1.01 9.01
C GLU A 242 20.21 -0.86 9.33
N LYS A 243 20.86 0.20 8.84
CA LYS A 243 22.30 0.46 9.04
C LYS A 243 22.63 1.03 10.41
N GLU A 244 21.63 1.55 11.11
CA GLU A 244 21.77 2.11 12.46
C GLU A 244 21.57 1.06 13.55
N LEU A 245 21.25 -0.19 13.18
CA LEU A 245 21.10 -1.29 14.11
C LEU A 245 22.45 -1.64 14.74
N ASP A 246 22.53 -1.57 16.07
CA ASP A 246 23.66 -2.08 16.84
C ASP A 246 23.55 -3.61 16.98
N VAL A 247 24.03 -4.32 15.96
CA VAL A 247 23.90 -5.77 15.81
C VAL A 247 24.51 -6.51 17.01
N GLU A 248 25.61 -6.00 17.57
CA GLU A 248 26.30 -6.62 18.71
C GLU A 248 25.44 -6.59 19.97
N LYS A 249 24.83 -5.43 20.28
CA LYS A 249 23.89 -5.35 21.41
C LYS A 249 22.63 -6.17 21.16
N LEU A 250 22.11 -6.11 19.94
CA LEU A 250 20.88 -6.82 19.58
C LEU A 250 21.05 -8.34 19.64
N ALA A 251 22.26 -8.86 19.41
CA ALA A 251 22.58 -10.29 19.49
C ALA A 251 22.38 -10.89 20.89
N SER A 252 22.35 -10.06 21.94
CA SER A 252 22.12 -10.51 23.33
C SER A 252 20.65 -10.77 23.67
N PHE A 253 19.70 -10.43 22.79
CA PHE A 253 18.27 -10.60 23.00
C PHE A 253 17.71 -11.76 22.17
N ASP A 254 16.83 -12.58 22.77
CA ASP A 254 16.24 -13.73 22.10
C ASP A 254 15.04 -13.34 21.24
N THR A 255 14.18 -12.46 21.77
CA THR A 255 12.96 -11.98 21.13
C THR A 255 12.96 -10.46 21.03
N ILE A 256 12.87 -9.95 19.79
CA ILE A 256 12.85 -8.51 19.51
C ILE A 256 11.51 -8.11 18.90
N GLY A 257 10.88 -7.10 19.49
CA GLY A 257 9.70 -6.44 18.92
C GLY A 257 10.11 -5.35 17.93
N VAL A 258 9.43 -5.26 16.79
CA VAL A 258 9.65 -4.21 15.78
C VAL A 258 8.35 -3.46 15.57
N THR A 259 8.37 -2.16 15.80
CA THR A 259 7.26 -1.25 15.46
C THR A 259 7.76 -0.12 14.59
N ALA A 260 6.83 0.67 14.04
CA ALA A 260 7.20 1.78 13.19
C ALA A 260 6.18 2.93 13.21
N GLY A 261 6.68 4.15 13.00
CA GLY A 261 5.85 5.34 12.93
C GLY A 261 4.84 5.34 11.79
N ALA A 262 3.81 6.18 11.90
CA ALA A 262 2.73 6.30 10.91
C ALA A 262 3.18 6.78 9.51
N SER A 263 4.43 7.26 9.39
CA SER A 263 5.05 7.70 8.14
C SER A 263 6.20 6.78 7.70
N THR A 264 6.32 5.58 8.27
CA THR A 264 7.33 4.60 7.88
C THR A 264 6.70 3.56 6.94
N PRO A 265 7.18 3.39 5.70
CA PRO A 265 6.70 2.38 4.77
C PRO A 265 7.14 0.96 5.16
N SER A 266 6.38 -0.04 4.71
CA SER A 266 6.63 -1.46 4.99
C SER A 266 8.02 -1.95 4.55
N TRP A 267 8.57 -1.43 3.45
CA TRP A 267 9.90 -1.83 2.97
C TRP A 267 11.03 -1.40 3.92
N MET A 268 10.87 -0.30 4.67
CA MET A 268 11.86 0.10 5.69
C MET A 268 11.80 -0.86 6.87
N ILE A 269 10.59 -1.18 7.32
CA ILE A 269 10.35 -2.13 8.42
C ILE A 269 10.94 -3.50 8.04
N ARG A 270 10.69 -3.96 6.81
CA ARG A 270 11.19 -5.24 6.30
C ARG A 270 12.71 -5.31 6.29
N ARG A 271 13.41 -4.25 5.89
CA ARG A 271 14.89 -4.22 5.91
C ARG A 271 15.46 -4.37 7.33
N VAL A 272 14.85 -3.69 8.29
CA VAL A 272 15.21 -3.81 9.70
C VAL A 272 14.98 -5.25 10.18
N VAL A 273 13.80 -5.82 9.89
CA VAL A 273 13.47 -7.21 10.22
C VAL A 273 14.46 -8.19 9.59
N ASP A 274 14.79 -8.04 8.31
CA ASP A 274 15.71 -8.93 7.59
C ASP A 274 17.12 -8.90 8.22
N VAL A 275 17.59 -7.74 8.70
CA VAL A 275 18.87 -7.66 9.44
C VAL A 275 18.75 -8.34 10.81
N LEU A 276 17.69 -8.11 11.58
CA LEU A 276 17.49 -8.74 12.89
C LEU A 276 17.42 -10.28 12.79
N GLU A 277 16.67 -10.79 11.82
CA GLU A 277 16.57 -12.24 11.55
C GLU A 277 17.95 -12.86 11.24
N SER A 278 18.91 -12.08 10.72
CA SER A 278 20.26 -12.57 10.40
C SER A 278 21.22 -12.71 11.61
N ILE A 279 20.93 -12.08 12.75
CA ILE A 279 21.90 -11.91 13.86
C ILE A 279 22.23 -13.21 14.61
N THR A 280 21.34 -14.21 14.61
CA THR A 280 21.42 -15.38 15.53
C THR A 280 21.54 -16.72 14.82
N HIS A 281 21.89 -16.69 13.54
CA HIS A 281 22.08 -17.90 12.77
C HIS A 281 23.48 -18.51 12.99
N LYS A 282 23.75 -19.15 14.14
CA LYS A 282 25.03 -19.88 14.33
C LYS A 282 24.97 -21.42 14.36
N ASP A 283 24.04 -22.11 15.04
CA ASP A 283 24.24 -23.58 15.21
C ASP A 283 23.15 -24.55 14.68
N SER A 284 21.95 -24.09 14.30
CA SER A 284 20.92 -24.91 13.57
C SER A 284 20.45 -24.25 12.26
N ALA A 285 21.17 -23.20 11.88
CA ALA A 285 20.72 -22.13 11.04
C ALA A 285 20.94 -22.34 9.55
N PHE A 286 21.96 -23.12 9.17
CA PHE A 286 22.31 -23.26 7.76
C PHE A 286 21.20 -23.94 6.95
N TYR A 287 20.68 -25.07 7.43
CA TYR A 287 19.59 -25.79 6.76
C TYR A 287 18.28 -25.01 6.75
N HIS A 288 17.90 -24.39 7.87
CA HIS A 288 16.70 -23.54 7.91
C HIS A 288 16.84 -22.32 7.02
N HIS A 289 18.00 -21.65 7.03
CA HIS A 289 18.26 -20.50 6.17
C HIS A 289 18.28 -20.89 4.69
N ILE A 290 18.91 -22.01 4.33
CA ILE A 290 18.87 -22.53 2.96
C ILE A 290 17.45 -22.88 2.56
N LEU A 291 16.71 -23.60 3.40
CA LEU A 291 15.33 -23.97 3.13
C LEU A 291 14.45 -22.72 2.93
N PHE A 292 14.54 -21.75 3.84
CA PHE A 292 13.74 -20.52 3.78
C PHE A 292 14.13 -19.66 2.58
N LYS A 293 15.42 -19.55 2.28
CA LYS A 293 15.93 -18.85 1.09
C LYS A 293 15.50 -19.55 -0.20
N SER A 294 15.50 -20.88 -0.21
CA SER A 294 15.05 -21.70 -1.34
C SER A 294 13.55 -21.56 -1.55
N LEU A 295 12.76 -21.59 -0.46
CA LEU A 295 11.33 -21.37 -0.50
C LEU A 295 10.98 -19.95 -0.98
N ARG A 296 11.68 -18.93 -0.47
CA ARG A 296 11.54 -17.53 -0.92
C ARG A 296 11.92 -17.38 -2.40
N MET A 297 12.96 -18.08 -2.85
CA MET A 297 13.33 -18.13 -4.26
C MET A 297 12.25 -18.81 -5.12
N MET A 298 11.69 -19.93 -4.66
CA MET A 298 10.57 -20.61 -5.34
C MET A 298 9.32 -19.73 -5.41
N LEU A 299 9.02 -18.97 -4.35
CA LEU A 299 7.93 -17.98 -4.33
C LEU A 299 8.19 -16.86 -5.34
N ASN A 300 9.39 -16.29 -5.34
CA ASN A 300 9.77 -15.20 -6.24
C ASN A 300 9.75 -15.65 -7.71
N VAL A 301 10.06 -16.90 -8.00
CA VAL A 301 10.08 -17.48 -9.35
C VAL A 301 8.72 -18.11 -9.72
N ASN A 302 7.70 -18.00 -8.85
CA ASN A 302 6.35 -18.55 -9.01
C ASN A 302 6.26 -20.08 -9.15
N VAL A 303 7.29 -20.83 -8.72
CA VAL A 303 7.33 -22.29 -8.81
C VAL A 303 6.19 -22.93 -8.00
N ILE A 304 5.92 -22.42 -6.80
CA ILE A 304 4.87 -22.95 -5.92
C ILE A 304 3.48 -22.80 -6.56
N VAL A 305 3.21 -21.65 -7.19
CA VAL A 305 1.94 -21.39 -7.87
C VAL A 305 1.78 -22.30 -9.09
N SER A 306 2.84 -22.52 -9.87
CA SER A 306 2.80 -23.46 -11.00
C SER A 306 2.61 -24.91 -10.56
N CYS A 307 3.25 -25.34 -9.46
CA CYS A 307 3.02 -26.67 -8.90
C CYS A 307 1.57 -26.84 -8.47
N GLY A 308 0.98 -25.82 -7.83
CA GLY A 308 -0.45 -25.82 -7.47
C GLY A 308 -1.37 -26.01 -8.68
N ALA A 309 -1.09 -25.32 -9.79
CA ALA A 309 -1.84 -25.49 -11.04
C ALA A 309 -1.71 -26.90 -11.63
N GLY A 310 -0.50 -27.47 -11.60
CA GLY A 310 -0.25 -28.84 -12.05
C GLY A 310 -1.00 -29.87 -11.20
N ILE A 311 -0.96 -29.74 -9.87
CA ILE A 311 -1.69 -30.61 -8.95
C ILE A 311 -3.19 -30.51 -9.18
N LEU A 312 -3.73 -29.30 -9.32
CA LEU A 312 -5.16 -29.10 -9.58
C LEU A 312 -5.60 -29.75 -10.90
N SER A 313 -4.81 -29.57 -11.95
CA SER A 313 -5.04 -30.19 -13.26
C SER A 313 -4.93 -31.71 -13.21
N TYR A 314 -3.95 -32.24 -12.46
CA TYR A 314 -3.81 -33.68 -12.22
C TYR A 314 -5.06 -34.26 -11.55
N VAL A 315 -5.52 -33.63 -10.46
CA VAL A 315 -6.71 -34.07 -9.73
C VAL A 315 -7.96 -34.00 -10.62
N ALA A 316 -8.16 -32.91 -11.36
CA ALA A 316 -9.29 -32.78 -12.29
C ALA A 316 -9.26 -33.87 -13.37
N ALA A 317 -8.08 -34.08 -13.97
CA ALA A 317 -7.86 -35.10 -14.99
C ALA A 317 -8.06 -36.53 -14.46
N SER A 318 -7.68 -36.81 -13.21
CA SER A 318 -7.85 -38.10 -12.56
C SER A 318 -9.31 -38.39 -12.24
N ILE A 319 -10.08 -37.39 -11.80
CA ILE A 319 -11.52 -37.53 -11.55
C ILE A 319 -12.28 -37.83 -12.85
N ALA A 320 -11.86 -37.25 -13.98
CA ALA A 320 -12.43 -37.51 -15.29
C ALA A 320 -12.07 -38.91 -15.87
N GLY A 321 -11.20 -39.68 -15.21
CA GLY A 321 -10.89 -41.06 -15.60
C GLY A 321 -9.90 -41.22 -16.75
N GLY A 322 -9.21 -40.15 -17.18
CA GLY A 322 -8.27 -40.22 -18.29
C GLY A 322 -6.90 -40.83 -17.99
N SER A 323 -6.22 -41.33 -19.02
CA SER A 323 -4.90 -41.96 -18.92
C SER A 323 -3.71 -41.00 -19.05
N ARG A 324 -3.94 -39.74 -19.45
CA ARG A 324 -2.89 -38.74 -19.76
C ARG A 324 -2.71 -37.66 -18.67
N THR A 325 -3.03 -38.02 -17.42
CA THR A 325 -3.09 -37.09 -16.27
C THR A 325 -1.80 -36.31 -16.02
N PHE A 326 -0.63 -36.97 -16.11
CA PHE A 326 0.66 -36.31 -15.88
C PHE A 326 1.03 -35.29 -16.98
N SER A 327 0.73 -35.60 -18.24
CA SER A 327 1.02 -34.70 -19.37
C SER A 327 0.20 -33.41 -19.27
N LEU A 328 -1.09 -33.53 -18.93
CA LEU A 328 -2.00 -32.42 -18.70
C LEU A 328 -1.61 -31.57 -17.47
N ALA A 329 -1.16 -32.22 -16.40
CA ALA A 329 -0.65 -31.55 -15.21
C ALA A 329 0.62 -30.72 -15.51
N MET A 330 1.58 -31.32 -16.22
CA MET A 330 2.82 -30.65 -16.61
C MET A 330 2.55 -29.46 -17.55
N MET A 331 1.68 -29.65 -18.54
CA MET A 331 1.21 -28.57 -19.43
C MET A 331 0.67 -27.39 -18.61
N SER A 332 -0.17 -27.67 -17.62
CA SER A 332 -0.79 -26.64 -16.78
C SER A 332 0.22 -25.88 -15.93
N ALA A 333 1.14 -26.61 -15.30
CA ALA A 333 2.21 -26.02 -14.49
C ALA A 333 3.11 -25.10 -15.32
N LEU A 334 3.54 -25.55 -16.50
CA LEU A 334 4.40 -24.78 -17.39
C LEU A 334 3.74 -23.50 -17.91
N TYR A 335 2.46 -23.58 -18.29
CA TYR A 335 1.69 -22.39 -18.69
C TYR A 335 1.61 -21.37 -17.56
N VAL A 336 1.21 -21.80 -16.36
CA VAL A 336 1.04 -20.89 -15.21
C VAL A 336 2.38 -20.29 -14.80
N PHE A 337 3.46 -21.08 -14.80
CA PHE A 337 4.82 -20.59 -14.56
C PHE A 337 5.19 -19.45 -15.53
N ALA A 338 5.01 -19.68 -16.83
CA ALA A 338 5.38 -18.71 -17.86
C ALA A 338 4.52 -17.45 -17.78
N MET A 339 3.20 -17.58 -17.68
CA MET A 339 2.29 -16.43 -17.66
C MET A 339 2.47 -15.59 -16.40
N HIS A 340 2.65 -16.19 -15.22
CA HIS A 340 2.92 -15.42 -14.00
C HIS A 340 4.26 -14.69 -14.09
N THR A 341 5.30 -15.33 -14.62
CA THR A 341 6.63 -14.72 -14.75
C THR A 341 6.63 -13.55 -15.75
N VAL A 342 6.02 -13.73 -16.92
CA VAL A 342 5.89 -12.67 -17.95
C VAL A 342 4.99 -11.52 -17.47
N ASN A 343 3.86 -11.83 -16.83
CA ASN A 343 2.95 -10.81 -16.31
C ASN A 343 3.57 -10.00 -15.15
N ARG A 344 4.39 -10.62 -14.31
CA ARG A 344 5.11 -9.92 -13.24
C ARG A 344 6.18 -8.97 -13.81
N TYR A 345 6.84 -9.36 -14.90
CA TYR A 345 7.77 -8.49 -15.61
C TYR A 345 7.07 -7.27 -16.23
N THR A 346 5.97 -7.49 -16.93
CA THR A 346 5.22 -6.42 -17.59
C THR A 346 4.52 -5.48 -16.60
N ASP A 347 4.35 -5.91 -15.33
CA ASP A 347 3.83 -5.11 -14.22
C ASP A 347 4.92 -4.50 -13.30
N LYS A 348 6.20 -4.54 -13.73
CA LYS A 348 7.35 -4.05 -12.93
C LYS A 348 7.17 -2.64 -12.38
N ALA A 349 6.56 -1.75 -13.16
CA ALA A 349 6.32 -0.37 -12.74
C ALA A 349 5.49 -0.31 -11.44
N SER A 350 4.47 -1.15 -11.29
CA SER A 350 3.60 -1.16 -10.12
C SER A 350 4.14 -1.93 -8.93
N LEU A 351 4.96 -2.94 -9.20
CA LEU A 351 5.60 -3.76 -8.17
C LEU A 351 6.78 -3.06 -7.51
N ARG A 352 7.49 -2.17 -8.23
CA ARG A 352 8.73 -1.53 -7.75
C ARG A 352 8.53 -0.70 -6.48
N PHE A 353 7.30 -0.32 -6.20
CA PHE A 353 6.94 0.53 -5.07
C PHE A 353 6.34 -0.23 -3.90
N ARG A 354 5.60 -1.31 -4.18
CA ARG A 354 5.00 -2.16 -3.16
C ARG A 354 6.01 -3.17 -2.61
N GLU A 355 6.83 -3.74 -3.50
CA GLU A 355 7.76 -4.84 -3.19
C GLU A 355 9.10 -4.61 -3.92
N PRO A 356 9.89 -3.60 -3.51
CA PRO A 356 11.12 -3.20 -4.21
C PRO A 356 12.16 -4.32 -4.32
N GLU A 357 12.23 -5.23 -3.35
CA GLU A 357 13.13 -6.38 -3.35
C GLU A 357 12.80 -7.42 -4.42
N GLN A 358 11.51 -7.72 -4.59
CA GLN A 358 11.09 -8.62 -5.65
C GLN A 358 11.40 -8.02 -7.02
N VAL A 359 11.23 -6.71 -7.20
CA VAL A 359 11.61 -6.07 -8.46
C VAL A 359 13.11 -6.14 -8.69
N ALA A 360 13.93 -5.88 -7.66
CA ALA A 360 15.38 -6.05 -7.76
C ALA A 360 15.78 -7.49 -8.14
N PHE A 361 15.09 -8.50 -7.58
CA PHE A 361 15.28 -9.90 -7.96
C PHE A 361 14.97 -10.13 -9.45
N TYR A 362 13.83 -9.65 -9.94
CA TYR A 362 13.42 -9.77 -11.35
C TYR A 362 14.23 -8.93 -12.34
N GLU A 363 14.87 -7.86 -11.88
CA GLU A 363 15.85 -7.11 -12.66
C GLU A 363 17.17 -7.89 -12.76
N LYS A 364 17.64 -8.46 -11.64
CA LYS A 364 18.85 -9.29 -11.59
C LYS A 364 18.75 -10.57 -12.42
N TRP A 365 17.61 -11.26 -12.34
CA TRP A 365 17.39 -12.56 -12.99
C TRP A 365 16.59 -12.48 -14.28
N TYR A 366 16.58 -11.31 -14.94
CA TYR A 366 15.73 -11.07 -16.11
C TYR A 366 15.95 -12.08 -17.25
N ILE A 367 17.19 -12.20 -17.73
CA ILE A 367 17.51 -13.03 -18.90
C ILE A 367 17.16 -14.52 -18.63
N PRO A 368 17.61 -15.13 -17.52
CA PRO A 368 17.27 -16.52 -17.24
C PRO A 368 15.77 -16.78 -17.12
N LEU A 369 15.02 -15.88 -16.47
CA LEU A 369 13.58 -16.05 -16.30
C LEU A 369 12.81 -15.90 -17.62
N CYS A 370 13.25 -15.01 -18.51
CA CYS A 370 12.67 -14.89 -19.85
C CYS A 370 12.92 -16.13 -20.70
N VAL A 371 14.16 -16.64 -20.70
CA VAL A 371 14.50 -17.88 -21.42
C VAL A 371 13.70 -19.06 -20.87
N ALA A 372 13.64 -19.22 -19.54
CA ALA A 372 12.85 -20.27 -18.90
C ALA A 372 11.36 -20.16 -19.21
N SER A 373 10.80 -18.95 -19.23
CA SER A 373 9.38 -18.72 -19.57
C SER A 373 9.10 -19.06 -21.04
N GLY A 374 9.99 -18.67 -21.95
CA GLY A 374 9.87 -19.02 -23.38
C GLY A 374 9.92 -20.53 -23.61
N ALA A 375 10.88 -21.22 -22.97
CA ALA A 375 10.98 -22.68 -23.03
C ALA A 375 9.73 -23.35 -22.43
N ALA A 376 9.21 -22.86 -21.32
CA ALA A 376 8.00 -23.37 -20.69
C ALA A 376 6.75 -23.19 -21.59
N ILE A 377 6.63 -22.07 -22.30
CA ILE A 377 5.54 -21.86 -23.29
C ILE A 377 5.63 -22.89 -24.41
N LEU A 378 6.81 -23.04 -25.02
CA LEU A 378 7.01 -23.99 -26.12
C LEU A 378 6.72 -25.42 -25.69
N LEU A 379 7.21 -25.83 -24.52
CA LEU A 379 6.96 -27.16 -23.98
C LEU A 379 5.49 -27.37 -23.60
N SER A 380 4.83 -26.35 -23.04
CA SER A 380 3.39 -26.40 -22.76
C SER A 380 2.56 -26.59 -24.03
N LEU A 381 2.89 -25.89 -25.12
CA LEU A 381 2.20 -26.03 -26.40
C LEU A 381 2.48 -27.38 -27.05
N PHE A 382 3.69 -27.89 -26.93
CA PHE A 382 4.05 -29.22 -27.41
C PHE A 382 3.28 -30.33 -26.67
N LEU A 383 3.18 -30.26 -25.35
CA LEU A 383 2.36 -31.18 -24.56
C LEU A 383 0.88 -31.06 -24.94
N ALA A 384 0.38 -29.85 -25.15
CA ALA A 384 -1.00 -29.65 -25.63
C ALA A 384 -1.24 -30.33 -26.98
N TYR A 385 -0.29 -30.23 -27.91
CA TYR A 385 -0.33 -30.92 -29.21
C TYR A 385 -0.38 -32.44 -29.08
N GLN A 386 0.44 -33.03 -28.20
CA GLN A 386 0.38 -34.47 -27.93
C GLN A 386 -0.97 -34.92 -27.34
N ASN A 387 -1.67 -34.02 -26.64
CA ASN A 387 -2.98 -34.28 -26.06
C ASN A 387 -4.16 -33.98 -27.01
N GLY A 388 -3.89 -33.55 -28.24
CA GLY A 388 -4.90 -33.40 -29.29
C GLY A 388 -4.96 -32.00 -29.89
N LYS A 389 -5.53 -31.91 -31.10
CA LYS A 389 -5.63 -30.65 -31.86
C LYS A 389 -6.43 -29.59 -31.11
N LEU A 390 -7.54 -29.97 -30.49
CA LEU A 390 -8.39 -29.05 -29.73
C LEU A 390 -7.65 -28.45 -28.53
N ALA A 391 -6.96 -29.28 -27.75
CA ALA A 391 -6.14 -28.84 -26.63
C ALA A 391 -5.04 -27.88 -27.08
N PHE A 392 -4.36 -28.17 -28.19
CA PHE A 392 -3.36 -27.28 -28.78
C PHE A 392 -3.92 -25.90 -29.13
N PHE A 393 -5.02 -25.83 -29.87
CA PHE A 393 -5.59 -24.55 -30.29
C PHE A 393 -6.12 -23.72 -29.11
N LEU A 394 -6.73 -24.36 -28.12
CA LEU A 394 -7.16 -23.67 -26.89
C LEU A 394 -5.97 -23.14 -26.09
N MET A 395 -4.92 -23.96 -25.91
CA MET A 395 -3.69 -23.52 -25.25
C MET A 395 -3.00 -22.39 -26.00
N LEU A 396 -2.95 -22.45 -27.33
CA LEU A 396 -2.40 -21.39 -28.18
C LEU A 396 -3.17 -20.08 -28.00
N LEU A 397 -4.51 -20.14 -28.04
CA LEU A 397 -5.38 -18.97 -27.85
C LEU A 397 -5.17 -18.34 -26.47
N ILE A 398 -5.20 -19.14 -25.41
CA ILE A 398 -5.06 -18.65 -24.03
C ILE A 398 -3.64 -18.13 -23.76
N THR A 399 -2.62 -18.70 -24.38
CA THR A 399 -1.25 -18.18 -24.34
C THR A 399 -1.15 -16.85 -25.07
N ALA A 400 -1.74 -16.73 -26.26
CA ALA A 400 -1.76 -15.48 -27.01
C ALA A 400 -2.49 -14.37 -26.22
N LEU A 401 -3.66 -14.68 -25.66
CA LEU A 401 -4.40 -13.73 -24.80
C LEU A 401 -3.59 -13.30 -23.58
N GLY A 402 -2.90 -14.23 -22.91
CA GLY A 402 -2.05 -13.94 -21.77
C GLY A 402 -0.88 -13.03 -22.11
N LEU A 403 -0.18 -13.28 -23.23
CA LEU A 403 0.93 -12.45 -23.70
C LEU A 403 0.46 -11.07 -24.17
N LEU A 404 -0.66 -11.01 -24.88
CA LEU A 404 -1.23 -9.76 -25.40
C LEU A 404 -1.94 -8.93 -24.32
N TYR A 405 -2.24 -9.50 -23.16
CA TYR A 405 -2.95 -8.81 -22.07
C TYR A 405 -2.29 -7.49 -21.65
N ASN A 406 -0.95 -7.44 -21.70
CA ASN A 406 -0.14 -6.28 -21.33
C ASN A 406 0.43 -5.51 -22.55
N VAL A 407 0.11 -5.93 -23.77
CA VAL A 407 0.54 -5.29 -25.02
C VAL A 407 -0.48 -4.23 -25.43
N PRO A 408 -0.05 -3.03 -25.85
CA PRO A 408 -0.97 -2.01 -26.35
C PRO A 408 -1.66 -2.48 -27.64
N ILE A 409 -2.99 -2.50 -27.64
CA ILE A 409 -3.84 -3.03 -28.74
C ILE A 409 -3.99 -1.98 -29.86
N ILE A 410 -4.02 -0.69 -29.51
CA ILE A 410 -4.34 0.40 -30.44
C ILE A 410 -3.34 1.55 -30.28
N ARG A 411 -2.65 1.95 -31.37
CA ARG A 411 -2.02 3.27 -31.51
C ARG A 411 -3.07 4.23 -32.07
N SER A 412 -3.97 4.76 -31.23
CA SER A 412 -4.97 5.74 -31.71
C SER A 412 -4.60 7.14 -31.26
N ASP A 413 -4.33 7.99 -32.24
CA ASP A 413 -4.02 9.41 -32.08
C ASP A 413 -5.28 10.29 -32.08
N LYS A 414 -6.51 9.72 -32.10
CA LYS A 414 -7.75 10.50 -32.15
C LYS A 414 -8.88 9.92 -31.27
N ASN A 415 -9.17 10.70 -30.22
CA ASN A 415 -10.42 10.91 -29.47
C ASN A 415 -11.24 9.75 -28.83
N VAL A 416 -11.70 10.08 -27.61
CA VAL A 416 -12.70 9.47 -26.70
C VAL A 416 -12.32 8.18 -25.96
N LEU A 417 -11.70 7.16 -26.57
CA LEU A 417 -11.30 5.91 -25.86
C LEU A 417 -9.91 5.97 -25.17
N LYS A 418 -9.53 7.16 -24.67
CA LYS A 418 -8.16 7.50 -24.21
C LYS A 418 -7.59 6.69 -23.03
N HIS A 419 -8.36 5.83 -22.39
CA HIS A 419 -7.99 5.19 -21.12
C HIS A 419 -7.82 3.66 -21.20
N ILE A 420 -8.11 3.03 -22.34
CA ILE A 420 -7.95 1.57 -22.50
C ILE A 420 -7.00 1.32 -23.66
N ASN A 421 -5.70 1.32 -23.36
CA ASN A 421 -4.66 1.02 -24.35
C ASN A 421 -4.33 -0.48 -24.38
N LYS A 422 -4.55 -1.18 -23.24
CA LYS A 422 -4.28 -2.61 -23.03
C LYS A 422 -5.54 -3.30 -22.50
N LEU A 423 -5.64 -4.62 -22.68
CA LEU A 423 -6.71 -5.42 -22.04
C LEU A 423 -6.69 -5.25 -20.50
N LYS A 424 -5.50 -5.03 -19.93
CA LYS A 424 -5.30 -4.73 -18.51
C LYS A 424 -5.98 -3.46 -18.00
N ASP A 425 -6.21 -2.48 -18.88
CA ASP A 425 -6.73 -1.17 -18.47
C ASP A 425 -8.24 -1.20 -18.23
N ILE A 426 -8.92 -2.28 -18.63
CA ILE A 426 -10.35 -2.50 -18.39
C ILE A 426 -10.57 -2.83 -16.89
N PRO A 427 -11.40 -2.08 -16.15
CA PRO A 427 -11.68 -2.37 -14.75
C PRO A 427 -12.20 -3.80 -14.54
N GLY A 428 -11.61 -4.54 -13.61
CA GLY A 428 -12.00 -5.92 -13.30
C GLY A 428 -11.54 -6.98 -14.31
N SER A 429 -10.92 -6.60 -15.43
CA SER A 429 -10.48 -7.55 -16.45
C SER A 429 -9.46 -8.56 -15.92
N LYS A 430 -8.54 -8.13 -15.05
CA LYS A 430 -7.55 -9.02 -14.43
C LYS A 430 -8.22 -10.23 -13.76
N THR A 431 -9.29 -10.00 -13.00
CA THR A 431 -10.00 -11.08 -12.31
C THR A 431 -10.61 -12.05 -13.31
N LEU A 432 -11.25 -11.54 -14.37
CA LEU A 432 -11.88 -12.36 -15.39
C LEU A 432 -10.86 -13.16 -16.22
N PHE A 433 -9.82 -12.51 -16.73
CA PHE A 433 -8.81 -13.16 -17.57
C PHE A 433 -7.97 -14.16 -16.79
N VAL A 434 -7.56 -13.83 -15.56
CA VAL A 434 -6.78 -14.76 -14.72
C VAL A 434 -7.65 -15.96 -14.32
N ALA A 435 -8.88 -15.74 -13.83
CA ALA A 435 -9.76 -16.85 -13.46
C ALA A 435 -10.12 -17.73 -14.68
N GLY A 436 -10.42 -17.11 -15.82
CA GLY A 436 -10.71 -17.82 -17.07
C GLY A 436 -9.53 -18.66 -17.56
N ALA A 437 -8.31 -18.10 -17.55
CA ALA A 437 -7.11 -18.85 -17.92
C ALA A 437 -6.85 -20.03 -16.96
N TRP A 438 -7.00 -19.82 -15.65
CA TRP A 438 -6.85 -20.88 -14.66
C TRP A 438 -7.87 -22.00 -14.87
N GLY A 439 -9.17 -21.69 -14.98
CA GLY A 439 -10.21 -22.68 -15.20
C GLY A 439 -10.03 -23.43 -16.53
N ALA A 440 -9.62 -22.72 -17.58
CA ALA A 440 -9.38 -23.34 -18.87
C ALA A 440 -8.22 -24.34 -18.84
N VAL A 441 -7.08 -23.94 -18.28
CA VAL A 441 -5.86 -24.75 -18.29
C VAL A 441 -5.92 -25.89 -17.29
N THR A 442 -6.54 -25.68 -16.12
CA THR A 442 -6.58 -26.71 -15.05
C THR A 442 -7.82 -27.61 -15.10
N SER A 443 -8.84 -27.30 -15.90
CA SER A 443 -10.06 -28.11 -15.94
C SER A 443 -10.60 -28.34 -17.35
N ILE A 444 -10.89 -27.28 -18.12
CA ILE A 444 -11.57 -27.41 -19.43
C ILE A 444 -10.69 -28.17 -20.45
N ILE A 445 -9.44 -27.77 -20.60
CA ILE A 445 -8.53 -28.40 -21.57
C ILE A 445 -8.21 -29.84 -21.19
N PRO A 446 -7.90 -30.16 -19.91
CA PRO A 446 -7.77 -31.54 -19.46
C PRO A 446 -8.98 -32.43 -19.78
N ASP A 447 -10.20 -31.96 -19.51
CA ASP A 447 -11.43 -32.70 -19.79
C ASP A 447 -11.63 -32.94 -21.31
N LEU A 448 -11.54 -31.88 -22.11
CA LEU A 448 -11.71 -31.98 -23.56
C LEU A 448 -10.65 -32.87 -24.24
N ALA A 449 -9.40 -32.80 -23.76
CA ALA A 449 -8.31 -33.62 -24.28
C ALA A 449 -8.53 -35.12 -24.04
N GLN A 450 -9.22 -35.49 -22.96
CA GLN A 450 -9.53 -36.87 -22.63
C GLN A 450 -10.71 -37.40 -23.46
N ASN A 451 -11.78 -36.60 -23.57
CA ASN A 451 -13.00 -36.97 -24.30
C ASN A 451 -12.80 -37.10 -25.82
N THR A 452 -11.81 -36.42 -26.39
CA THR A 452 -11.51 -36.51 -27.85
C THR A 452 -10.94 -37.88 -28.25
N VAL A 453 -10.37 -38.64 -27.30
CA VAL A 453 -9.81 -39.98 -27.55
C VAL A 453 -10.87 -41.08 -27.42
N SER A 454 -11.97 -40.84 -26.71
CA SER A 454 -13.07 -41.81 -26.55
C SER A 454 -13.94 -41.99 -27.80
N ILE A 455 -13.75 -41.17 -28.83
CA ILE A 455 -14.61 -41.09 -30.03
C ILE A 455 -13.85 -41.57 -31.31
N ILE A 456 -12.57 -41.93 -31.19
CA ILE A 456 -11.75 -42.55 -32.25
C ILE A 456 -11.39 -43.95 -31.79
#